data_AF-A0A9X7JKG8-F1
#
_entry.id   AF-A0A9X7JKG8-F1
#
_cell.length_a   1.000
_cell.length_b   1.000
_cell.length_c   1.000
_cell.angle_alpha   90.00
_cell.angle_beta   90.00
_cell.angle_gamma   90.00
#
_symmetry.space_group_name_H-M   'P 1'
#
loop_
_entity.id
_entity.type
_entity.pdbx_description
1 polymer ?
#
loop_
_entity_poly.entity_id
_entity_poly.type
_entity_poly.pdbx_seq_one_letter_code
_entity_poly.pdbx_strand_id
1 'polypeptide(L)'
;MRIDDISPWLHEHGASAGPVSLSGEFDAYLCTLPWAGSGIDWREIPHRSLTLVGVSDDEAVEWARRTPMALHEHVLLIDSASEPGVVCRFEDAVRDFELLSGRPELYMCGADLVGGEVRPVFSRFVERRSFMTLNARV
;
A
#
# COMPACT_ATOMS: atom_id res chain seq x y z
N MET A 1 -8.00 9.13 -1.16
CA MET A 1 -8.44 8.61 0.15
C MET A 1 -8.84 9.81 0.96
N ARG A 2 -10.08 9.88 1.47
CA ARG A 2 -10.51 11.07 2.23
C ARG A 2 -10.21 10.84 3.70
N ILE A 3 -9.16 11.49 4.19
CA ILE A 3 -8.69 11.36 5.59
C ILE A 3 -9.82 11.61 6.61
N ASP A 4 -10.70 12.58 6.32
CA ASP A 4 -11.85 12.88 7.18
C ASP A 4 -12.81 11.69 7.33
N ASP A 5 -13.01 10.91 6.26
CA ASP A 5 -13.92 9.76 6.24
C ASP A 5 -13.36 8.56 7.03
N ILE A 6 -12.03 8.50 7.22
CA ILE A 6 -11.33 7.43 7.95
C ILE A 6 -10.75 7.90 9.29
N SER A 7 -11.06 9.12 9.74
CA SER A 7 -10.52 9.66 10.99
C SER A 7 -10.77 8.78 12.23
N PRO A 8 -11.95 8.15 12.41
CA PRO A 8 -12.15 7.21 13.52
C PRO A 8 -11.22 6.00 13.46
N TRP A 9 -11.06 5.43 12.26
CA TRP A 9 -10.16 4.30 12.01
C TRP A 9 -8.70 4.69 12.30
N LEU A 10 -8.27 5.88 11.88
CA LEU A 10 -6.92 6.37 12.15
C LEU A 10 -6.63 6.41 13.66
N HIS A 11 -7.59 6.90 14.45
CA HIS A 11 -7.44 6.97 15.90
C HIS A 11 -7.40 5.58 16.55
N GLU A 12 -8.30 4.67 16.15
CA GLU A 12 -8.40 3.31 16.68
C GLU A 12 -7.13 2.50 16.45
N HIS A 13 -6.53 2.61 15.26
CA HIS A 13 -5.35 1.83 14.87
C HIS A 13 -4.01 2.55 15.15
N GLY A 14 -4.05 3.74 15.77
CA GLY A 14 -2.84 4.55 15.97
C GLY A 14 -2.16 4.95 14.66
N ALA A 15 -2.92 5.03 13.58
CA ALA A 15 -2.46 5.43 12.27
C ALA A 15 -2.46 6.96 12.12
N SER A 16 -1.78 7.45 11.09
CA SER A 16 -1.64 8.88 10.85
C SER A 16 -1.60 9.21 9.36
N ALA A 17 -1.97 10.45 9.01
CA ALA A 17 -1.73 10.95 7.68
C ALA A 17 -0.24 11.31 7.53
N GLY A 18 0.41 10.80 6.49
CA GLY A 18 1.77 11.18 6.12
C GLY A 18 1.81 12.52 5.38
N PRO A 19 3.00 13.12 5.20
CA PRO A 19 3.14 14.31 4.37
C PRO A 19 2.85 13.98 2.89
N VAL A 20 2.16 14.91 2.20
CA VAL A 20 1.80 14.77 0.77
C VAL A 20 3.02 14.51 -0.12
N SER A 21 4.19 15.03 0.27
CA SER A 21 5.43 14.83 -0.50
C SER A 21 5.78 13.36 -0.68
N LEU A 22 5.49 12.49 0.30
CA LEU A 22 5.77 11.05 0.18
C LEU A 22 4.90 10.39 -0.90
N SER A 23 3.65 10.82 -1.04
CA SER A 23 2.77 10.35 -2.12
C SER A 23 3.34 10.74 -3.50
N GLY A 24 3.83 11.98 -3.64
CA GLY A 24 4.47 12.45 -4.86
C GLY A 24 5.81 11.77 -5.16
N GLU A 25 6.62 11.51 -4.14
CA GLU A 25 7.88 10.76 -4.28
C GLU A 25 7.64 9.31 -4.69
N PHE A 26 6.61 8.67 -4.14
CA PHE A 26 6.24 7.31 -4.55
C PHE A 26 5.69 7.29 -5.99
N ASP A 27 4.87 8.25 -6.39
CA ASP A 27 4.41 8.40 -7.77
C ASP A 27 5.58 8.59 -8.76
N ALA A 28 6.55 9.42 -8.40
CA ALA A 28 7.77 9.58 -9.17
C ALA A 28 8.56 8.27 -9.29
N TYR A 29 8.58 7.46 -8.23
CA TYR A 29 9.16 6.12 -8.27
C TYR A 29 8.36 5.16 -9.15
N LEU A 30 7.02 5.15 -9.08
CA LEU A 30 6.16 4.32 -9.95
C LEU A 30 6.38 4.67 -11.42
N CYS A 31 6.61 5.93 -11.77
CA CYS A 31 6.97 6.37 -13.13
C CYS A 31 8.28 5.77 -13.66
N THR A 32 9.12 5.17 -12.80
CA THR A 32 10.35 4.47 -13.22
C THR A 32 10.14 3.00 -13.58
N LEU A 33 8.96 2.45 -13.28
CA LEU A 33 8.61 1.05 -13.52
C LEU A 33 8.10 0.86 -14.96
N PRO A 34 8.10 -0.37 -15.49
CA PRO A 34 7.44 -0.66 -16.76
C PRO A 34 5.92 -0.52 -16.62
N TRP A 35 5.29 0.18 -17.56
CA TRP A 35 3.84 0.39 -17.62
C TRP A 35 3.22 -0.27 -18.86
N ALA A 36 2.09 -0.95 -18.66
CA ALA A 36 1.24 -1.47 -19.72
C ALA A 36 -0.16 -0.84 -19.64
N GLY A 37 -0.37 0.21 -20.45
CA GLY A 37 -1.61 0.98 -20.43
C GLY A 37 -1.73 1.79 -19.13
N SER A 38 -2.77 1.53 -18.34
CA SER A 38 -3.10 2.29 -17.14
C SER A 38 -2.48 1.75 -15.85
N GLY A 39 -1.56 0.80 -15.91
CA GLY A 39 -0.93 0.25 -14.70
C GLY A 39 0.40 -0.43 -14.98
N ILE A 40 1.04 -0.87 -13.91
CA ILE A 40 2.35 -1.51 -13.95
C ILE A 40 2.28 -2.80 -14.78
N ASP A 41 3.25 -3.00 -15.67
CA ASP A 41 3.44 -4.28 -16.35
C ASP A 41 4.20 -5.25 -15.43
N TRP A 42 3.45 -5.91 -14.56
CA TRP A 42 4.01 -6.88 -13.62
C TRP A 42 4.71 -8.05 -14.31
N ARG A 43 4.45 -8.33 -15.59
CA ARG A 43 5.16 -9.40 -16.33
C ARG A 43 6.65 -9.11 -16.48
N GLU A 44 7.05 -7.85 -16.41
CA GLU A 44 8.44 -7.40 -16.52
C GLU A 44 9.12 -7.20 -15.15
N ILE A 45 8.41 -7.45 -14.04
CA ILE A 45 8.91 -7.27 -12.68
C ILE A 45 8.80 -8.61 -11.93
N PRO A 46 9.85 -9.07 -11.22
CA PRO A 46 9.72 -10.17 -10.28
C PRO A 46 8.64 -9.85 -9.23
N HIS A 47 7.57 -10.65 -9.21
CA HIS A 47 6.41 -10.39 -8.37
C HIS A 47 5.71 -11.65 -7.91
N ARG A 48 4.82 -11.47 -6.94
CA ARG A 48 3.82 -12.45 -6.51
C ARG A 48 2.45 -11.85 -6.65
N SER A 49 1.47 -12.67 -6.99
CA SER A 49 0.08 -12.25 -7.06
C SER A 49 -0.80 -13.04 -6.10
N LEU A 50 -1.89 -12.42 -5.66
CA LEU A 50 -2.99 -13.05 -4.93
C LEU A 50 -4.31 -12.54 -5.48
N THR A 51 -5.16 -13.44 -5.95
CA THR A 51 -6.56 -13.13 -6.24
C THR A 51 -7.35 -13.22 -4.94
N LEU A 52 -8.02 -12.13 -4.55
CA LEU A 52 -8.74 -12.00 -3.28
C LEU A 52 -10.14 -12.65 -3.30
N VAL A 53 -10.58 -13.19 -4.44
CA VAL A 53 -11.89 -13.86 -4.54
C VAL A 53 -11.91 -15.11 -3.65
N GLY A 54 -12.74 -15.08 -2.61
CA GLY A 54 -12.86 -16.16 -1.63
C GLY A 54 -11.72 -16.24 -0.62
N VAL A 55 -10.88 -15.21 -0.55
CA VAL A 55 -9.77 -15.09 0.41
C VAL A 55 -10.24 -14.22 1.57
N SER A 56 -10.06 -14.70 2.79
CA SER A 56 -10.31 -13.94 4.02
C SER A 56 -9.20 -12.93 4.30
N ASP A 57 -9.48 -11.93 5.14
CA ASP A 57 -8.49 -10.91 5.51
C ASP A 57 -7.24 -11.53 6.15
N ASP A 58 -7.40 -12.55 7.00
CA ASP A 58 -6.28 -13.25 7.62
C ASP A 58 -5.45 -14.03 6.59
N GLU A 59 -6.07 -14.64 5.58
CA GLU A 59 -5.33 -15.28 4.48
C GLU A 59 -4.59 -14.26 3.61
N ALA A 60 -5.17 -13.07 3.40
CA ALA A 60 -4.51 -11.98 2.70
C ALA A 60 -3.28 -11.47 3.48
N VAL A 61 -3.40 -11.31 4.81
CA VAL A 61 -2.28 -10.97 5.69
C VAL A 61 -1.20 -12.04 5.62
N GLU A 62 -1.55 -13.33 5.76
CA GLU A 62 -0.59 -14.43 5.70
C GLU A 62 0.12 -14.55 4.34
N TRP A 63 -0.56 -14.22 3.24
CA TRP A 63 0.09 -14.08 1.95
C TRP A 63 1.06 -12.89 1.93
N ALA A 64 0.62 -11.73 2.42
CA ALA A 64 1.41 -10.50 2.43
C ALA A 64 2.67 -10.63 3.31
N ARG A 65 2.61 -11.40 4.40
CA ARG A 65 3.76 -11.76 5.26
C ARG A 65 4.90 -12.45 4.49
N ARG A 66 4.61 -13.03 3.34
CA ARG A 66 5.59 -13.73 2.49
C ARG A 66 6.16 -12.84 1.38
N THR A 67 5.97 -11.53 1.50
CA THR A 67 6.47 -10.51 0.57
C THR A 67 7.54 -9.66 1.26
N PRO A 68 8.45 -9.02 0.51
CA PRO A 68 9.42 -8.09 1.09
C PRO A 68 8.82 -6.92 1.86
N MET A 69 7.56 -6.54 1.61
CA MET A 69 6.87 -5.49 2.37
C MET A 69 6.77 -5.83 3.86
N ALA A 70 6.62 -7.12 4.19
CA ALA A 70 6.51 -7.60 5.57
C ALA A 70 7.81 -7.50 6.39
N LEU A 71 8.91 -7.07 5.77
CA LEU A 71 10.14 -6.70 6.49
C LEU A 71 9.98 -5.39 7.27
N HIS A 72 8.88 -4.67 7.07
CA HIS A 72 8.55 -3.41 7.73
C HIS A 72 7.32 -3.57 8.61
N GLU A 73 7.39 -3.04 9.84
CA GLU A 73 6.26 -3.03 10.77
C GLU A 73 5.15 -2.08 10.30
N HIS A 74 5.53 -0.98 9.66
CA HIS A 74 4.63 0.04 9.16
C HIS A 74 4.62 0.05 7.64
N VAL A 75 3.54 0.57 7.07
CA VAL A 75 3.42 0.82 5.64
C VAL A 75 2.88 2.21 5.40
N LEU A 76 3.17 2.74 4.21
CA LEU A 76 2.55 3.94 3.66
C LEU A 76 1.56 3.51 2.56
N LEU A 77 0.27 3.79 2.79
CA LEU A 77 -0.82 3.59 1.85
C LEU A 77 -1.07 4.84 1.02
N ILE A 78 -1.18 4.66 -0.31
CA ILE A 78 -1.27 5.75 -1.28
C ILE A 78 -2.29 5.37 -2.36
N ASP A 79 -3.33 6.18 -2.54
CA ASP A 79 -4.30 6.06 -3.64
C ASP A 79 -4.41 7.34 -4.50
N SER A 80 -3.52 8.31 -4.24
CA SER A 80 -3.42 9.58 -4.94
C SER A 80 -2.03 10.19 -4.74
N ALA A 81 -1.39 10.63 -5.82
CA ALA A 81 -0.10 11.32 -5.77
C ALA A 81 -0.20 12.74 -5.15
N SER A 82 -1.41 13.32 -5.13
CA SER A 82 -1.65 14.69 -4.69
C SER A 82 -2.36 14.82 -3.34
N GLU A 83 -2.66 13.70 -2.68
CA GLU A 83 -3.27 13.68 -1.34
C GLU A 83 -2.32 13.01 -0.34
N PRO A 84 -2.44 13.32 0.97
CA PRO A 84 -1.71 12.61 2.00
C PRO A 84 -1.97 11.11 1.94
N GLY A 85 -0.90 10.31 1.97
CA GLY A 85 -1.02 8.88 2.26
C GLY A 85 -1.31 8.62 3.73
N VAL A 86 -1.63 7.37 4.06
CA VAL A 86 -1.83 6.92 5.45
C VAL A 86 -0.66 6.05 5.88
N VAL A 87 -0.14 6.30 7.07
CA VAL A 87 0.88 5.47 7.71
C VAL A 87 0.21 4.71 8.85
N CYS A 88 0.24 3.38 8.75
CA CYS A 88 -0.31 2.48 9.76
C CYS A 88 0.54 1.22 9.83
N ARG A 89 0.15 0.28 10.70
CA ARG A 89 0.79 -1.03 10.74
C ARG A 89 0.48 -1.83 9.49
N PHE A 90 1.44 -2.64 9.08
CA PHE A 90 1.33 -3.52 7.93
C PHE A 90 0.05 -4.39 7.95
N GLU A 91 -0.30 -4.97 9.10
CA GLU A 91 -1.47 -5.87 9.20
C GLU A 91 -2.79 -5.12 9.04
N ASP A 92 -2.91 -3.94 9.66
CA ASP A 92 -4.09 -3.09 9.56
C ASP A 92 -4.32 -2.66 8.10
N ALA A 93 -3.26 -2.30 7.39
CA ALA A 93 -3.32 -1.93 5.98
C ALA A 93 -3.87 -3.05 5.09
N VAL A 94 -3.45 -4.30 5.35
CA VAL A 94 -3.85 -5.46 4.54
C VAL A 94 -5.23 -5.99 4.93
N ARG A 95 -5.66 -5.82 6.18
CA ARG A 95 -7.03 -6.18 6.58
C ARG A 95 -8.05 -5.18 6.08
N ASP A 96 -7.74 -3.88 6.17
CA ASP A 96 -8.73 -2.83 5.98
C ASP A 96 -8.59 -2.09 4.64
N PHE A 97 -7.84 -2.63 3.66
CA PHE A 97 -7.58 -1.92 2.40
C PHE A 97 -8.85 -1.52 1.63
N GLU A 98 -9.95 -2.26 1.76
CA GLU A 98 -11.24 -1.92 1.14
C GLU A 98 -11.87 -0.69 1.78
N LEU A 99 -11.77 -0.57 3.10
CA LEU A 99 -12.21 0.59 3.85
C LEU A 99 -11.34 1.81 3.55
N LEU A 100 -10.02 1.61 3.49
CA LEU A 100 -9.02 2.69 3.35
C LEU A 100 -9.04 3.36 1.98
N SER A 101 -9.43 2.65 0.93
CA SER A 101 -9.60 3.28 -0.38
C SER A 101 -10.78 2.71 -1.17
N GLY A 102 -11.77 3.58 -1.40
CA GLY A 102 -12.86 3.34 -2.34
C GLY A 102 -12.44 3.42 -3.82
N ARG A 103 -11.16 3.68 -4.11
CA ARG A 103 -10.62 3.62 -5.48
C ARG A 103 -10.20 2.20 -5.80
N PRO A 104 -10.23 1.78 -7.07
CA PRO A 104 -9.80 0.44 -7.44
C PRO A 104 -8.28 0.26 -7.34
N GLU A 105 -7.51 1.34 -7.42
CA GLU A 105 -6.05 1.34 -7.34
C GLU A 105 -5.63 1.86 -5.97
N LEU A 106 -4.89 1.02 -5.25
CA LEU A 106 -4.31 1.35 -3.95
C LEU A 106 -2.92 0.74 -3.89
N TYR A 107 -1.94 1.54 -3.49
CA TYR A 107 -0.59 1.07 -3.27
C TYR A 107 -0.25 1.10 -1.79
N MET A 108 0.56 0.14 -1.37
CA MET A 108 1.11 0.07 -0.03
C MET A 108 2.60 -0.19 -0.17
N CYS A 109 3.45 0.60 0.47
CA CYS A 109 4.88 0.32 0.52
C CYS A 109 5.37 0.25 1.96
N GLY A 110 6.37 -0.61 2.22
CA GLY A 110 6.98 -0.72 3.54
C GLY A 110 7.55 0.61 4.00
N ALA A 111 7.45 0.91 5.29
CA ALA A 111 7.96 2.14 5.87
C ALA A 111 8.58 1.89 7.24
N ASP A 112 9.71 2.56 7.50
CA ASP A 112 10.37 2.57 8.79
C ASP A 112 10.08 3.88 9.52
N LEU A 113 9.94 3.84 10.84
CA LEU A 113 9.81 5.03 11.69
C LEU A 113 11.16 5.31 12.36
N VAL A 114 11.87 6.33 11.91
CA VAL A 114 13.19 6.70 12.44
C VAL A 114 13.09 8.09 13.07
N GLY A 115 13.13 8.15 14.41
CA GLY A 115 12.98 9.42 15.13
C GLY A 115 11.61 10.07 14.95
N GLY A 116 10.56 9.28 14.66
CA GLY A 116 9.22 9.78 14.37
C GLY A 116 9.00 10.20 12.91
N GLU A 117 10.04 10.19 12.08
CA GLU A 117 9.92 10.43 10.65
C GLU A 117 9.65 9.13 9.89
N VAL A 118 8.73 9.21 8.94
CA VAL A 118 8.37 8.10 8.05
C VAL A 118 9.40 8.00 6.94
N ARG A 119 10.04 6.84 6.82
CA ARG A 119 11.00 6.52 5.76
C ARG A 119 10.47 5.38 4.91
N PRO A 120 9.80 5.68 3.79
CA PRO A 120 9.26 4.64 2.94
C PRO A 120 10.37 3.93 2.15
N VAL A 121 10.16 2.64 1.89
CA VAL A 121 11.00 1.79 1.06
C VAL A 121 10.19 1.39 -0.17
N PHE A 122 10.14 2.31 -1.14
CA PHE A 122 9.27 2.21 -2.31
C PHE A 122 9.44 0.92 -3.14
N SER A 123 10.61 0.29 -3.10
CA SER A 123 10.86 -0.99 -3.78
C SER A 123 10.14 -2.18 -3.15
N ARG A 124 9.62 -2.05 -1.93
CA ARG A 124 8.91 -3.10 -1.20
C ARG A 124 7.44 -2.73 -1.11
N PHE A 125 6.75 -2.87 -2.23
CA PHE A 125 5.38 -2.43 -2.36
C PHE A 125 4.44 -3.51 -2.89
N VAL A 126 3.17 -3.32 -2.57
CA VAL A 126 2.02 -4.06 -3.07
C VAL A 126 1.10 -3.09 -3.79
N GLU A 127 0.67 -3.45 -4.99
CA GLU A 127 -0.44 -2.82 -5.70
C GLU A 127 -1.69 -3.68 -5.51
N ARG A 128 -2.79 -3.05 -5.12
CA ARG A 128 -4.13 -3.59 -5.36
C ARG A 128 -4.67 -2.95 -6.63
N ARG A 129 -5.07 -3.78 -7.59
CA ARG A 129 -5.67 -3.33 -8.86
C ARG A 129 -7.13 -3.75 -8.97
N SER A 130 -7.87 -3.08 -9.86
CA SER A 130 -9.15 -3.54 -10.40
C SER A 130 -9.11 -5.05 -10.66
N PHE A 131 -10.17 -5.78 -10.29
CA PHE A 131 -10.27 -7.25 -10.26
C PHE A 131 -9.71 -7.95 -9.01
N MET A 132 -9.62 -7.25 -7.88
CA MET A 132 -9.41 -7.88 -6.57
C MET A 132 -8.10 -8.69 -6.54
N THR A 133 -7.04 -8.18 -7.18
CA THR A 133 -5.73 -8.84 -7.19
C THR A 133 -4.70 -7.96 -6.51
N LEU A 134 -3.94 -8.54 -5.59
CA LEU A 134 -2.74 -7.95 -5.02
C LEU A 134 -1.53 -8.40 -5.83
N ASN A 135 -0.68 -7.48 -6.24
CA ASN A 135 0.63 -7.74 -6.84
C ASN A 135 1.71 -7.19 -5.92
N ALA A 136 2.60 -8.04 -5.44
CA ALA A 136 3.71 -7.67 -4.57
C ALA A 136 5.04 -7.80 -5.32
N ARG A 137 5.87 -6.77 -5.28
CA ARG A 137 7.25 -6.84 -5.80
C ARG A 137 8.11 -7.75 -4.92
N VAL A 138 8.94 -8.61 -5.54
CA VAL A 138 9.87 -9.54 -4.88
C VAL A 138 11.32 -9.10 -5.03
#